data_AF-A0A5A7TD52-F1
#
_entry.id   AF-A0A5A7TD52-F1
#
_cell.length_a   1.000
_cell.length_b   1.000
_cell.length_c   1.000
_cell.angle_alpha   90.00
_cell.angle_beta   90.00
_cell.angle_gamma   90.00
#
_symmetry.space_group_name_H-M   'P 1'
#
loop_
_entity.id
_entity.type
_entity.pdbx_description
1 polymer ?
#
loop_
_entity_poly.entity_id
_entity_poly.type
_entity_poly.pdbx_seq_one_letter_code
_entity_poly.pdbx_strand_id
1 'polypeptide(L)'
;MTEDESVSEYNERVLEIANDSLLLGEKIPDSKIVCKVLCSLPRKFDMKVTAIEEARDITTLKLDELFGSLITFEMAISDRESKKGKGVAFKSAYE
;
A
#
# COMPACT_ATOMS: atom_id res chain seq x y z
N MET A 1 1.27 2.18 -9.40
CA MET A 1 2.42 1.40 -8.90
C MET A 1 2.59 0.17 -9.78
N THR A 2 3.82 -0.14 -10.21
CA THR A 2 4.08 -1.41 -10.94
C THR A 2 4.25 -2.57 -9.97
N GLU A 3 4.26 -3.82 -10.45
CA GLU A 3 4.33 -4.99 -9.56
C GLU A 3 5.67 -5.10 -8.80
N ASP A 4 6.76 -4.71 -9.47
CA ASP A 4 8.14 -4.75 -8.97
C ASP A 4 8.61 -3.47 -8.25
N GLU A 5 7.83 -2.38 -8.32
CA GLU A 5 8.13 -1.12 -7.63
C GLU A 5 7.77 -1.24 -6.15
N SER A 6 8.64 -0.73 -5.27
CA SER A 6 8.37 -0.69 -3.83
C SER A 6 7.43 0.45 -3.48
N VAL A 7 6.69 0.34 -2.36
CA VAL A 7 5.78 1.43 -1.93
C VAL A 7 6.55 2.74 -1.70
N SER A 8 7.79 2.69 -1.21
CA SER A 8 8.62 3.87 -1.00
C SER A 8 8.99 4.59 -2.30
N GLU A 9 9.38 3.85 -3.35
CA GLU A 9 9.70 4.41 -4.67
C GLU A 9 8.45 5.03 -5.31
N TYR A 10 7.32 4.35 -5.16
CA TYR A 10 6.04 4.87 -5.62
C TYR A 10 5.61 6.15 -4.87
N ASN A 11 5.86 6.23 -3.55
CA ASN A 11 5.61 7.43 -2.74
C ASN A 11 6.41 8.63 -3.24
N GLU A 12 7.71 8.45 -3.49
CA GLU A 12 8.58 9.51 -3.98
C GLU A 12 8.07 10.09 -5.31
N ARG A 13 7.69 9.23 -6.26
CA ARG A 13 7.10 9.66 -7.53
C ARG A 13 5.77 10.41 -7.36
N VAL A 14 4.92 9.97 -6.44
CA VAL A 14 3.64 10.66 -6.16
C VAL A 14 3.89 12.06 -5.61
N LEU A 15 4.88 12.21 -4.71
CA LEU A 15 5.28 13.49 -4.17
C LEU A 15 5.92 14.40 -5.23
N GLU A 16 6.74 13.86 -6.11
CA GLU A 16 7.32 14.59 -7.25
C GLU A 16 6.23 15.15 -8.15
N ILE A 17 5.26 14.32 -8.56
CA ILE A 17 4.13 14.77 -9.40
C ILE A 17 3.27 15.82 -8.69
N ALA A 18 3.03 15.65 -7.39
CA ALA A 18 2.26 16.62 -6.60
C ALA A 18 2.99 17.97 -6.49
N ASN A 19 4.31 17.92 -6.35
CA ASN A 19 5.16 19.11 -6.30
C ASN A 19 5.24 19.80 -7.67
N ASP A 20 5.40 19.05 -8.75
CA ASP A 20 5.39 19.59 -10.11
C ASP A 20 4.06 20.28 -10.43
N SER A 21 2.94 19.66 -10.05
CA SER A 21 1.61 20.27 -10.19
C SER A 21 1.52 21.59 -9.42
N LEU A 22 2.07 21.63 -8.20
CA LEU A 22 2.11 22.85 -7.40
C LEU A 22 2.96 23.94 -8.06
N LEU A 23 4.10 23.60 -8.67
CA LEU A 23 4.96 24.52 -9.42
C LEU A 23 4.26 25.07 -10.67
N LEU A 24 3.40 24.27 -11.31
CA LEU A 24 2.55 24.69 -12.42
C LEU A 24 1.33 25.53 -11.98
N GLY A 25 1.19 25.80 -10.68
CA GLY A 25 0.11 26.61 -10.10
C GLY A 25 -1.17 25.83 -9.79
N GLU A 26 -1.18 24.51 -10.01
CA GLU A 26 -2.32 23.65 -9.67
C GLU A 26 -2.03 22.86 -8.40
N LYS A 27 -2.59 23.32 -7.27
CA LYS A 27 -2.50 22.57 -6.01
C LYS A 27 -3.51 21.40 -6.04
N ILE A 28 -2.99 20.18 -6.09
CA ILE A 28 -3.81 18.97 -5.93
C ILE A 28 -4.11 18.78 -4.44
N PRO A 29 -5.39 18.63 -4.04
CA PRO A 29 -5.73 18.32 -2.66
C PRO A 29 -5.32 16.90 -2.30
N ASP A 30 -4.84 16.69 -1.08
CA ASP A 30 -4.38 15.40 -0.58
C ASP A 30 -5.41 14.29 -0.76
N SER A 31 -6.71 14.60 -0.58
CA SER A 31 -7.80 13.63 -0.79
C SER A 31 -7.87 13.08 -2.22
N LYS A 32 -7.59 13.92 -3.23
CA LYS A 32 -7.49 13.46 -4.63
C LYS A 32 -6.26 12.58 -4.83
N ILE A 33 -5.14 12.92 -4.20
CA ILE A 33 -3.90 12.13 -4.29
C ILE A 33 -4.12 10.76 -3.65
N VAL A 34 -4.69 10.71 -2.46
CA VAL A 34 -5.05 9.48 -1.73
C VAL A 34 -5.95 8.58 -2.58
N CYS A 35 -7.01 9.14 -3.18
CA CYS A 35 -7.90 8.39 -4.06
C CYS A 35 -7.15 7.82 -5.28
N LYS A 36 -6.31 8.65 -5.95
CA LYS A 36 -5.48 8.18 -7.08
C LYS A 36 -4.49 7.10 -6.68
N VAL A 37 -3.88 7.21 -5.49
CA VAL A 37 -2.97 6.20 -4.95
C VAL A 37 -3.73 4.88 -4.81
N LEU A 38 -4.83 4.86 -4.05
CA LEU A 38 -5.64 3.66 -3.82
C LEU A 38 -6.10 3.00 -5.13
N CYS A 39 -6.54 3.78 -6.11
CA CYS A 39 -6.96 3.25 -7.42
C CYS A 39 -5.81 2.73 -8.29
N SER A 40 -4.55 3.09 -8.01
CA SER A 40 -3.39 2.72 -8.84
C SER A 40 -2.48 1.66 -8.20
N LEU A 41 -2.86 1.15 -7.03
CA LEU A 41 -2.17 0.06 -6.37
C LEU A 41 -2.44 -1.27 -7.10
N PRO A 42 -1.43 -2.15 -7.18
CA PRO A 42 -1.60 -3.49 -7.74
C PRO A 42 -2.47 -4.38 -6.84
N ARG A 43 -3.02 -5.46 -7.43
CA ARG A 43 -3.95 -6.39 -6.75
C ARG A 43 -3.43 -6.98 -5.44
N LYS A 44 -2.10 -7.05 -5.24
CA LYS A 44 -1.49 -7.48 -3.98
C LYS A 44 -1.94 -6.62 -2.77
N PHE A 45 -2.40 -5.40 -3.00
CA PHE A 45 -2.95 -4.50 -1.99
C PHE A 45 -4.48 -4.47 -1.91
N ASP A 46 -5.23 -5.21 -2.74
CA ASP A 46 -6.71 -5.13 -2.77
C ASP A 46 -7.32 -5.32 -1.37
N MET A 47 -6.85 -6.33 -0.63
CA MET A 47 -7.29 -6.56 0.76
C MET A 47 -7.05 -5.36 1.68
N LYS A 48 -5.93 -4.66 1.48
CA LYS A 48 -5.56 -3.49 2.27
C LYS A 48 -6.38 -2.27 1.86
N VAL A 49 -6.62 -2.09 0.56
CA VAL A 49 -7.48 -1.04 0.00
C VAL A 49 -8.90 -1.18 0.56
N THR A 50 -9.52 -2.35 0.45
CA THR A 50 -10.86 -2.60 1.00
C THR A 50 -10.93 -2.31 2.50
N ALA A 51 -9.94 -2.76 3.27
CA ALA A 51 -9.91 -2.49 4.72
C ALA A 51 -9.79 -0.99 5.05
N ILE A 52 -9.08 -0.21 4.22
CA ILE A 52 -8.98 1.25 4.38
C ILE A 52 -10.32 1.91 4.04
N GLU A 53 -10.95 1.50 2.93
CA GLU A 53 -12.26 2.03 2.50
C GLU A 53 -13.37 1.73 3.50
N GLU A 54 -13.35 0.57 4.16
CA GLU A 54 -14.31 0.18 5.18
C GLU A 54 -14.06 0.86 6.54
N ALA A 55 -12.79 1.03 6.93
CA ALA A 55 -12.44 1.50 8.27
C ALA A 55 -12.29 3.04 8.38
N ARG A 56 -12.04 3.74 7.27
CA ARG A 56 -11.69 5.17 7.28
C ARG A 56 -12.34 5.92 6.12
N ASP A 57 -12.69 7.17 6.38
CA ASP A 57 -13.14 8.07 5.32
C ASP A 57 -11.95 8.59 4.50
N ILE A 58 -11.93 8.23 3.22
CA ILE A 58 -10.87 8.56 2.24
C ILE A 58 -10.62 10.08 2.15
N THR A 59 -11.66 10.89 2.39
CA THR A 59 -11.54 12.35 2.29
C THR A 59 -10.81 12.99 3.47
N THR A 60 -10.74 12.27 4.60
CA THR A 60 -10.07 12.72 5.84
C THR A 60 -8.68 12.11 6.02
N LEU A 61 -8.37 11.06 5.26
CA LEU A 61 -7.12 10.32 5.39
C LEU A 61 -5.94 11.16 4.92
N LYS A 62 -4.92 11.29 5.77
CA LYS A 62 -3.67 11.95 5.40
C LYS A 62 -2.81 11.06 4.51
N LEU A 63 -2.13 11.67 3.56
CA LEU A 63 -1.24 10.97 2.62
C LEU A 63 -0.12 10.20 3.35
N ASP A 64 0.46 10.82 4.38
CA ASP A 64 1.51 10.21 5.20
C ASP A 64 1.03 8.94 5.92
N GLU A 65 -0.17 8.98 6.50
CA GLU A 65 -0.77 7.82 7.17
C GLU A 65 -1.07 6.69 6.18
N LEU A 66 -1.53 7.02 4.97
CA LEU A 66 -1.77 6.05 3.91
C LEU A 66 -0.48 5.32 3.55
N PHE A 67 0.59 6.05 3.21
CA PHE A 67 1.86 5.45 2.83
C PHE A 67 2.51 4.69 3.98
N GLY A 68 2.45 5.18 5.23
CA GLY A 68 2.91 4.41 6.39
C GLY A 68 2.19 3.07 6.54
N SER A 69 0.87 3.05 6.29
CA SER A 69 0.07 1.82 6.31
C SER A 69 0.44 0.85 5.19
N LEU A 70 0.70 1.37 3.99
CA LEU A 70 1.09 0.58 2.81
C LEU A 70 2.50 -0.01 2.96
N ILE A 71 3.47 0.75 3.46
CA ILE A 71 4.85 0.28 3.72
C ILE A 71 4.83 -0.84 4.77
N THR A 72 4.10 -0.65 5.87
CA THR A 72 3.97 -1.69 6.91
C THR A 72 3.34 -2.97 6.36
N PHE A 73 2.36 -2.83 5.47
CA PHE A 73 1.70 -3.97 4.84
C PHE A 73 2.62 -4.69 3.85
N GLU A 74 3.39 -3.96 3.04
CA GLU A 74 4.41 -4.52 2.13
C GLU A 74 5.46 -5.33 2.91
N MET A 75 5.98 -4.79 4.02
CA MET A 75 6.90 -5.50 4.91
C MET A 75 6.28 -6.79 5.48
N ALA A 76 5.00 -6.74 5.89
CA ALA A 76 4.29 -7.89 6.44
C ALA A 76 4.02 -9.00 5.40
N ILE A 77 3.75 -8.64 4.14
CA ILE A 77 3.61 -9.61 3.04
C ILE A 77 4.95 -10.30 2.77
N SER A 78 6.04 -9.53 2.71
CA SER A 78 7.39 -10.05 2.47
C SER A 78 7.84 -11.06 3.54
N ASP A 79 7.53 -10.79 4.82
CA ASP A 79 7.78 -11.73 5.94
C ASP A 79 6.91 -13.00 5.87
N ARG A 80 5.70 -12.92 5.30
CA ARG A 80 4.82 -14.10 5.14
C ARG A 80 5.24 -15.01 3.99
N GLU A 81 5.68 -14.42 2.88
CA GLU A 81 6.19 -15.16 1.71
C GLU A 81 7.41 -16.01 2.10
N SER A 82 8.31 -15.45 2.92
CA SER A 82 9.48 -16.17 3.44
C SER A 82 9.16 -17.28 4.46
N LYS A 83 7.98 -17.26 5.09
CA LYS A 83 7.52 -18.32 6.03
C LYS A 83 6.70 -19.44 5.37
N LYS A 84 6.18 -19.24 4.16
CA LYS A 84 5.36 -20.24 3.44
C LYS A 84 6.14 -21.49 3.02
N GLY A 85 7.48 -21.46 3.06
CA GLY A 85 8.36 -22.60 2.78
C GLY A 85 8.52 -23.63 3.91
N LYS A 86 7.98 -23.39 5.12
CA LYS A 86 8.09 -24.33 6.25
C LYS A 86 6.76 -25.02 6.52
N GLY A 87 6.37 -25.93 5.63
CA GLY A 87 5.31 -26.89 5.90
C GLY A 87 5.73 -27.82 7.03
N VAL A 88 5.23 -27.60 8.24
CA VAL A 88 5.47 -28.52 9.37
C VAL A 88 4.46 -29.66 9.24
N ALA A 89 4.89 -30.78 8.64
CA ALA A 89 4.07 -31.97 8.53
C ALA A 89 3.96 -32.64 9.92
N PHE A 90 2.77 -32.60 10.52
CA PHE A 90 2.46 -33.39 11.71
C PHE A 90 2.27 -34.85 11.29
N LYS A 91 3.23 -35.72 11.63
CA LYS A 91 3.02 -37.17 11.54
C LYS A 91 2.28 -37.60 12.80
N SER A 92 1.03 -38.06 12.63
CA SER A 92 0.35 -38.81 13.67
C SER A 92 1.00 -40.18 13.77
N ALA A 93 1.50 -40.52 14.96
CA ALA A 93 1.84 -41.89 15.30
C ALA A 93 0.55 -42.56 15.79
N TYR A 94 0.04 -43.49 15.01
CA TYR A 94 -0.97 -44.44 15.46
C TYR A 94 -0.20 -45.61 16.08
N GLU A 95 -0.46 -45.89 17.35
CA GLU A 95 0.05 -47.04 18.11
C GLU A 95 -0.77 -48.29 17.81
#